data_AF-A0A6L8GL67-F1
#
_entry.id   AF-A0A6L8GL67-F1
#
_cell.length_a   1.000
_cell.length_b   1.000
_cell.length_c   1.000
_cell.angle_alpha   90.00
_cell.angle_beta   90.00
_cell.angle_gamma   90.00
#
_symmetry.space_group_name_H-M   'P 1'
#
loop_
_entity.id
_entity.type
_entity.pdbx_description
1 polymer ?
#
loop_
_entity_poly.entity_id
_entity_poly.type
_entity_poly.pdbx_seq_one_letter_code
_entity_poly.pdbx_strand_id
1 'polypeptide(L)'
;MALDPFAGRRLPPDRPQGRFRALEDRAVRLRSGPAELSHVRLRRLCVSHPGLSRAHRLQRLGGVAVISHRYRCIYVKVPKCASTTVRDWFIAYASGRHSFRPYWYHGTLAERMQALARALTLYPDYFTFSFVRNPYRRFESIYRNANRIAAHRAVRMPGHPDRLGTPHQYAQLVDELLDDSGTLWGPCATAWFRENTRRRYGPLGIPLYALGFTFTHARPQVDFLPDCNPDRLFGVKRPHPAPLDSIGTVETLDADFDRLRERIGLPSVPLFRSNATTDTPAAPVRCGPAARRLVEQLYAADLAFTGCSREDALPTPDVHAERTGEGLPGGGSPPSRTSPPAPVGLNTRLRRGRYAIGTLEMGLEDRLYRIAALRTRLGPLVRRVRGLT
;
A
#
# COMPACT_ATOMS: atom_id res chain seq x y z
N MET A 1 19.21 16.38 -54.63
CA MET A 1 18.37 15.19 -54.91
C MET A 1 18.57 14.19 -53.78
N ALA A 2 17.55 14.03 -52.95
CA ALA A 2 17.37 12.90 -52.03
C ALA A 2 15.85 12.76 -51.86
N LEU A 3 15.32 11.57 -52.19
CA LEU A 3 13.88 11.28 -52.31
C LEU A 3 13.28 10.92 -50.94
N ASP A 4 12.10 11.47 -50.66
CA ASP A 4 11.27 11.19 -49.47
C ASP A 4 10.49 9.86 -49.65
N PRO A 5 10.65 8.86 -48.77
CA PRO A 5 10.03 7.55 -48.93
C PRO A 5 8.58 7.46 -48.39
N PHE A 6 7.91 8.55 -48.03
CA PHE A 6 6.54 8.48 -47.44
C PHE A 6 5.41 9.17 -48.21
N ALA A 7 5.65 9.63 -49.44
CA ALA A 7 4.58 10.14 -50.30
C ALA A 7 3.79 8.99 -50.97
N GLY A 8 2.77 8.47 -50.29
CA GLY A 8 1.71 7.71 -50.97
C GLY A 8 1.09 6.56 -50.18
N ARG A 9 0.17 6.85 -49.26
CA ARG A 9 -0.90 5.91 -48.90
C ARG A 9 -2.23 6.65 -48.76
N ARG A 10 -3.15 6.40 -49.70
CA ARG A 10 -4.56 6.78 -49.59
C ARG A 10 -5.25 5.87 -48.57
N LEU A 11 -6.07 6.47 -47.71
CA LEU A 11 -7.00 5.75 -46.82
C LEU A 11 -8.23 5.30 -47.62
N PRO A 12 -8.80 4.11 -47.33
CA PRO A 12 -10.08 3.70 -47.91
C PRO A 12 -11.25 4.40 -47.22
N PRO A 13 -12.34 4.72 -47.94
CA PRO A 13 -13.56 5.24 -47.33
C PRO A 13 -14.45 4.11 -46.77
N ASP A 14 -15.31 4.52 -45.84
CA ASP A 14 -16.54 3.88 -45.36
C ASP A 14 -16.47 2.67 -44.40
N ARG A 15 -16.92 2.94 -43.16
CA ARG A 15 -17.61 1.96 -42.30
C ARG A 15 -18.78 2.62 -41.55
N PRO A 16 -19.92 1.92 -41.37
CA PRO A 16 -21.17 2.52 -40.96
C PRO A 16 -21.23 2.86 -39.46
N GLN A 17 -21.70 4.06 -39.17
CA GLN A 17 -22.08 4.52 -37.83
C GLN A 17 -23.45 3.93 -37.47
N GLY A 18 -23.48 2.83 -36.72
CA GLY A 18 -24.75 2.22 -36.34
C GLY A 18 -24.60 1.11 -35.32
N ARG A 19 -24.07 1.41 -34.13
CA ARG A 19 -24.12 0.45 -32.99
C ARG A 19 -24.00 1.04 -31.58
N PHE A 20 -24.00 2.37 -31.42
CA PHE A 20 -23.76 3.00 -30.12
C PHE A 20 -25.02 3.31 -29.28
N ARG A 21 -26.24 3.33 -29.86
CA ARG A 21 -27.46 3.65 -29.10
C ARG A 21 -28.11 2.49 -28.32
N ALA A 22 -27.79 1.23 -28.64
CA ALA A 22 -28.46 0.08 -28.01
C ALA A 22 -27.89 -0.32 -26.62
N LEU A 23 -26.77 0.26 -26.19
CA LEU A 23 -26.11 -0.09 -24.92
C LEU A 23 -26.44 0.88 -23.77
N GLU A 24 -26.90 2.10 -24.06
CA GLU A 24 -27.25 3.09 -23.03
C GLU A 24 -28.64 2.83 -22.42
N ASP A 25 -29.62 2.37 -23.21
CA ASP A 25 -30.99 2.11 -22.75
C ASP A 25 -31.12 0.93 -21.77
N ARG A 26 -30.12 0.04 -21.70
CA ARG A 26 -30.13 -1.11 -20.81
C ARG A 26 -29.56 -0.80 -19.41
N ALA A 27 -28.81 0.29 -19.27
CA ALA A 27 -28.18 0.69 -18.00
C ALA A 27 -29.13 1.46 -17.06
N VAL A 28 -30.22 2.03 -17.59
CA VAL A 28 -31.16 2.87 -16.83
C VAL A 28 -32.22 2.06 -16.08
N ARG A 29 -32.50 0.81 -16.46
CA ARG A 29 -33.60 0.00 -15.84
C ARG A 29 -33.23 -0.80 -14.59
N LEU A 30 -31.98 -0.74 -14.10
CA LEU A 30 -31.52 -1.56 -12.95
C LEU A 30 -31.37 -0.79 -11.62
N ARG A 31 -31.97 0.40 -11.48
CA ARG A 31 -31.76 1.28 -10.30
C ARG A 31 -33.01 1.59 -9.45
N SER A 32 -34.02 0.72 -9.44
CA SER A 32 -35.21 0.96 -8.62
C SER A 32 -35.62 -0.29 -7.84
N GLY A 33 -35.22 -0.37 -6.58
CA GLY A 33 -35.74 -1.35 -5.61
C GLY A 33 -35.15 -1.10 -4.21
N PRO A 34 -35.97 -0.95 -3.16
CA PRO A 34 -35.49 -0.68 -1.81
C PRO A 34 -35.13 -1.98 -1.09
N ALA A 35 -34.06 -1.97 -0.30
CA ALA A 35 -33.72 -3.09 0.58
C ALA A 35 -33.22 -2.57 1.93
N GLU A 36 -34.11 -2.63 2.93
CA GLU A 36 -33.71 -2.75 4.32
C GLU A 36 -33.06 -4.12 4.53
N LEU A 37 -31.86 -4.16 5.13
CA LEU A 37 -31.18 -5.40 5.48
C LEU A 37 -30.57 -5.30 6.88
N SER A 38 -30.97 -6.24 7.73
CA SER A 38 -30.60 -6.36 9.14
C SER A 38 -29.14 -6.80 9.35
N HIS A 39 -28.58 -6.37 10.49
CA HIS A 39 -27.16 -6.41 10.88
C HIS A 39 -26.49 -7.80 10.86
N VAL A 40 -27.24 -8.91 10.84
CA VAL A 40 -26.68 -10.27 10.92
C VAL A 40 -26.17 -10.79 9.56
N ARG A 41 -26.65 -10.24 8.43
CA ARG A 41 -26.20 -10.65 7.07
C ARG A 41 -24.91 -10.00 6.59
N LEU A 42 -24.42 -8.95 7.24
CA LEU A 42 -23.20 -8.23 6.84
C LEU A 42 -21.92 -9.07 7.01
N ARG A 43 -21.88 -10.02 7.94
CA ARG A 43 -20.64 -10.81 8.21
C ARG A 43 -20.27 -11.81 7.12
N ARG A 44 -21.21 -12.32 6.31
CA ARG A 44 -20.90 -13.24 5.19
C ARG A 44 -20.56 -12.52 3.88
N LEU A 45 -20.84 -11.22 3.75
CA LEU A 45 -20.59 -10.45 2.52
C LEU A 45 -19.20 -9.79 2.46
N CYS A 46 -18.53 -9.58 3.60
CA CYS A 46 -17.22 -8.91 3.62
C CYS A 46 -16.07 -9.68 2.95
N VAL A 47 -16.19 -11.00 2.75
CA VAL A 47 -15.16 -11.81 2.08
C VAL A 47 -15.36 -11.87 0.55
N SER A 48 -16.52 -11.44 0.06
CA SER A 48 -16.89 -11.50 -1.36
C SER A 48 -17.65 -10.24 -1.77
N HIS A 49 -16.98 -9.08 -1.72
CA HIS A 49 -17.53 -7.87 -2.34
C HIS A 49 -17.51 -8.06 -3.88
N PRO A 50 -18.67 -8.21 -4.55
CA PRO A 50 -18.74 -8.66 -5.95
C PRO A 50 -18.14 -7.66 -6.97
N GLY A 51 -17.74 -6.46 -6.54
CA GLY A 51 -17.09 -5.45 -7.38
C GLY A 51 -15.57 -5.56 -7.51
N LEU A 52 -14.89 -6.33 -6.64
CA LEU A 52 -13.41 -6.39 -6.66
C LEU A 52 -12.93 -7.47 -7.65
N SER A 53 -12.89 -7.13 -8.94
CA SER A 53 -12.48 -8.05 -10.01
C SER A 53 -11.07 -8.63 -9.84
N ARG A 54 -10.78 -9.75 -10.50
CA ARG A 54 -9.46 -10.42 -10.53
C ARG A 54 -8.32 -9.49 -11.01
N ALA A 55 -8.61 -8.36 -11.67
CA ALA A 55 -7.63 -7.32 -12.00
C ALA A 55 -7.10 -6.59 -10.75
N HIS A 56 -7.91 -6.43 -9.69
CA HIS A 56 -7.45 -5.88 -8.41
C HIS A 56 -6.41 -6.79 -7.72
N ARG A 57 -6.44 -8.12 -7.96
CA ARG A 57 -5.43 -9.04 -7.41
C ARG A 57 -4.03 -8.81 -7.98
N LEU A 58 -3.89 -8.25 -9.19
CA LEU A 58 -2.59 -7.92 -9.82
C LEU A 58 -2.05 -6.53 -9.41
N GLN A 59 -2.91 -5.63 -8.92
CA GLN A 59 -2.49 -4.36 -8.30
C GLN A 59 -1.96 -4.52 -6.87
N ARG A 60 -1.97 -5.74 -6.30
CA ARG A 60 -1.51 -6.03 -4.92
C ARG A 60 -0.01 -5.83 -4.67
N LEU A 61 0.77 -5.48 -5.68
CA LEU A 61 2.19 -5.21 -5.51
C LEU A 61 2.37 -3.81 -4.89
N GLY A 62 2.72 -3.81 -3.61
CA GLY A 62 2.79 -2.67 -2.68
C GLY A 62 3.44 -1.43 -3.26
N GLY A 63 2.62 -0.44 -3.55
CA GLY A 63 3.02 0.92 -3.86
C GLY A 63 3.08 1.67 -2.54
N VAL A 64 3.95 2.65 -2.49
CA VAL A 64 4.32 3.35 -1.26
C VAL A 64 3.35 4.46 -0.88
N ALA A 65 2.38 4.78 -1.75
CA ALA A 65 1.37 5.77 -1.47
C ALA A 65 0.01 5.48 -2.14
N VAL A 66 -1.00 6.26 -1.79
CA VAL A 66 -2.26 6.39 -2.55
C VAL A 66 -2.48 7.87 -2.82
N ILE A 67 -2.81 8.21 -4.06
CA ILE A 67 -3.11 9.60 -4.45
C ILE A 67 -4.58 9.64 -4.86
N SER A 68 -5.35 10.53 -4.27
CA SER A 68 -6.69 10.86 -4.75
C SER A 68 -6.68 12.28 -5.28
N HIS A 69 -6.70 12.44 -6.60
CA HIS A 69 -6.83 13.76 -7.23
C HIS A 69 -8.20 14.38 -6.95
N ARG A 70 -9.25 13.55 -6.81
CA ARG A 70 -10.61 14.01 -6.50
C ARG A 70 -10.67 14.76 -5.16
N TYR A 71 -10.02 14.22 -4.13
CA TYR A 71 -9.96 14.83 -2.80
C TYR A 71 -8.63 15.56 -2.55
N ARG A 72 -7.83 15.74 -3.60
CA ARG A 72 -6.51 16.40 -3.59
C ARG A 72 -5.66 15.97 -2.40
N CYS A 73 -5.49 14.67 -2.20
CA CYS A 73 -4.75 14.13 -1.06
C CYS A 73 -3.77 13.02 -1.43
N ILE A 74 -2.73 12.85 -0.60
CA ILE A 74 -1.71 11.81 -0.71
C ILE A 74 -1.60 11.06 0.63
N TYR A 75 -1.92 9.78 0.61
CA TYR A 75 -1.64 8.87 1.71
C TYR A 75 -0.24 8.28 1.59
N VAL A 76 0.65 8.59 2.52
CA VAL A 76 1.98 7.99 2.67
C VAL A 76 1.86 6.65 3.41
N LYS A 77 2.30 5.55 2.80
CA LYS A 77 2.20 4.23 3.44
C LYS A 77 3.44 3.91 4.24
N VAL A 78 3.26 3.80 5.55
CA VAL A 78 4.21 3.12 6.43
C VAL A 78 3.90 1.62 6.44
N PRO A 79 4.88 0.73 6.18
CA PRO A 79 4.66 -0.70 6.22
C PRO A 79 4.13 -1.16 7.58
N LYS A 80 3.10 -2.02 7.54
CA LYS A 80 2.49 -2.67 8.72
C LYS A 80 1.72 -1.74 9.66
N CYS A 81 1.38 -0.54 9.18
CA CYS A 81 0.55 0.44 9.88
C CYS A 81 -0.84 0.57 9.22
N ALA A 82 -1.58 -0.55 9.13
CA ALA A 82 -2.89 -0.64 8.48
C ALA A 82 -2.97 -0.16 7.01
N SER A 83 -1.83 -0.02 6.33
CA SER A 83 -1.76 0.60 4.99
C SER A 83 -2.47 -0.18 3.88
N THR A 84 -2.78 -1.47 4.08
CA THR A 84 -3.66 -2.22 3.16
C THR A 84 -5.12 -1.84 3.34
N THR A 85 -5.58 -1.70 4.58
CA THR A 85 -6.94 -1.28 4.92
C THR A 85 -7.25 0.10 4.34
N VAL A 86 -6.42 1.10 4.67
CA VAL A 86 -6.61 2.48 4.18
C VAL A 86 -6.56 2.53 2.65
N ARG A 87 -5.62 1.81 2.03
CA ARG A 87 -5.53 1.71 0.57
C ARG A 87 -6.82 1.17 -0.04
N ASP A 88 -7.26 0.01 0.44
CA ASP A 88 -8.41 -0.68 -0.15
C ASP A 88 -9.67 0.19 -0.02
N TRP A 89 -9.81 0.91 1.11
CA TRP A 89 -10.88 1.89 1.31
C TRP A 89 -10.81 3.02 0.29
N PHE A 90 -9.64 3.64 0.09
CA PHE A 90 -9.49 4.73 -0.86
C PHE A 90 -9.78 4.29 -2.31
N ILE A 91 -9.36 3.08 -2.68
CA ILE A 91 -9.68 2.50 -3.99
C ILE A 91 -11.19 2.32 -4.15
N ALA A 92 -11.88 1.84 -3.11
CA ALA A 92 -13.30 1.56 -3.17
C ALA A 92 -14.18 2.83 -3.17
N TYR A 93 -13.84 3.83 -2.35
CA TYR A 93 -14.76 4.94 -2.03
C TYR A 93 -14.24 6.32 -2.39
N ALA A 94 -12.94 6.51 -2.53
CA ALA A 94 -12.35 7.84 -2.70
C ALA A 94 -11.68 8.05 -4.07
N SER A 95 -12.00 7.20 -5.05
CA SER A 95 -11.33 7.18 -6.37
C SER A 95 -9.80 7.16 -6.24
N GLY A 96 -9.30 6.62 -5.12
CA GLY A 96 -7.89 6.63 -4.78
C GLY A 96 -7.14 5.76 -5.76
N ARG A 97 -6.20 6.36 -6.47
CA ARG A 97 -5.30 5.63 -7.33
C ARG A 97 -4.06 5.29 -6.54
N HIS A 98 -3.74 4.01 -6.52
CA HIS A 98 -2.51 3.56 -5.91
C HIS A 98 -1.32 4.22 -6.62
N SER A 99 -0.41 4.83 -5.85
CA SER A 99 0.69 5.65 -6.37
C SER A 99 1.33 4.99 -7.60
N PHE A 100 1.24 5.71 -8.73
CA PHE A 100 1.99 5.54 -9.96
C PHE A 100 2.56 4.12 -10.17
N ARG A 101 1.70 3.22 -10.66
CA ARG A 101 2.16 2.20 -11.59
C ARG A 101 1.83 2.68 -12.99
N PRO A 102 2.72 3.44 -13.68
CA PRO A 102 2.74 3.32 -15.12
C PRO A 102 2.79 1.82 -15.42
N TYR A 103 1.89 1.29 -16.24
CA TYR A 103 1.71 -0.16 -16.32
C TYR A 103 2.97 -0.89 -16.85
N TRP A 104 3.92 -0.15 -17.43
CA TRP A 104 5.26 -0.58 -17.84
C TRP A 104 6.32 -0.62 -16.71
N TYR A 105 6.00 -0.14 -15.50
CA TYR A 105 6.98 0.02 -14.43
C TYR A 105 7.07 -1.24 -13.56
N HIS A 106 8.00 -2.14 -13.94
CA HIS A 106 8.42 -3.32 -13.16
C HIS A 106 9.39 -2.98 -12.02
N GLY A 107 9.45 -1.71 -11.62
CA GLY A 107 10.43 -1.18 -10.71
C GLY A 107 10.50 -1.85 -9.34
N THR A 108 11.71 -1.85 -8.78
CA THR A 108 11.99 -2.30 -7.42
C THR A 108 11.21 -1.44 -6.41
N LEU A 109 11.00 -1.93 -5.18
CA LEU A 109 10.33 -1.11 -4.16
C LEU A 109 11.04 0.24 -3.96
N ALA A 110 12.36 0.24 -4.11
CA ALA A 110 13.22 1.39 -4.03
C ALA A 110 12.82 2.49 -5.05
N GLU A 111 12.48 2.12 -6.28
CA GLU A 111 12.00 3.07 -7.28
C GLU A 111 10.58 3.57 -6.97
N ARG A 112 9.74 2.73 -6.34
CA ARG A 112 8.40 3.14 -5.89
C ARG A 112 8.50 4.20 -4.81
N MET A 113 9.38 4.01 -3.84
CA MET A 113 9.69 4.95 -2.77
C MET A 113 10.04 6.34 -3.33
N GLN A 114 10.90 6.41 -4.34
CA GLN A 114 11.21 7.67 -5.02
C GLN A 114 10.00 8.31 -5.72
N ALA A 115 9.04 7.51 -6.20
CA ALA A 115 7.82 8.02 -6.81
C ALA A 115 6.93 8.76 -5.80
N LEU A 116 6.95 8.37 -4.52
CA LEU A 116 6.28 9.14 -3.47
C LEU A 116 6.95 10.50 -3.27
N ALA A 117 8.27 10.56 -3.13
CA ALA A 117 8.99 11.83 -2.97
C ALA A 117 8.73 12.78 -4.15
N ARG A 118 8.68 12.25 -5.37
CA ARG A 118 8.27 13.00 -6.57
C ARG A 118 6.81 13.46 -6.51
N ALA A 119 5.88 12.62 -6.07
CA ALA A 119 4.48 13.00 -5.94
C ALA A 119 4.28 14.17 -4.96
N LEU A 120 4.93 14.13 -3.79
CA LEU A 120 4.91 15.23 -2.82
C LEU A 120 5.46 16.53 -3.42
N THR A 121 6.44 16.43 -4.33
CA THR A 121 7.01 17.59 -5.03
C THR A 121 6.10 18.13 -6.13
N LEU A 122 5.40 17.25 -6.85
CA LEU A 122 4.53 17.61 -7.96
C LEU A 122 3.20 18.21 -7.49
N TYR A 123 2.75 17.83 -6.29
CA TYR A 123 1.47 18.23 -5.71
C TYR A 123 1.69 18.84 -4.32
N PRO A 124 2.41 19.99 -4.23
CA PRO A 124 2.73 20.61 -2.94
C PRO A 124 1.48 21.16 -2.23
N ASP A 125 0.35 21.25 -2.92
CA ASP A 125 -0.94 21.77 -2.50
C ASP A 125 -1.97 20.65 -2.24
N TYR A 126 -1.52 19.40 -2.10
CA TYR A 126 -2.35 18.27 -1.74
C TYR A 126 -2.25 18.02 -0.24
N PHE A 127 -3.37 17.63 0.37
CA PHE A 127 -3.40 17.19 1.75
C PHE A 127 -2.66 15.87 1.92
N THR A 128 -1.63 15.83 2.74
CA THR A 128 -0.76 14.69 2.95
C THR A 128 -1.00 14.08 4.32
N PHE A 129 -1.09 12.75 4.39
CA PHE A 129 -1.28 12.08 5.68
C PHE A 129 -0.67 10.69 5.73
N SER A 130 -0.49 10.18 6.94
CA SER A 130 0.01 8.83 7.20
C SER A 130 -0.64 8.21 8.42
N PHE A 131 -0.36 6.92 8.63
CA PHE A 131 -0.65 6.22 9.88
C PHE A 131 0.62 5.54 10.36
N VAL A 132 0.95 5.75 11.63
CA VAL A 132 2.02 5.05 12.35
C VAL A 132 1.43 4.02 13.29
N ARG A 133 2.28 3.20 13.90
CA ARG A 133 1.88 2.15 14.85
C ARG A 133 2.90 2.08 15.97
N ASN A 134 2.48 1.67 17.16
CA ASN A 134 3.40 1.35 18.25
C ASN A 134 4.54 0.43 17.74
N PRO A 135 5.83 0.79 17.92
CA PRO A 135 6.95 0.06 17.31
C PRO A 135 7.02 -1.41 17.70
N TYR A 136 6.68 -1.78 18.94
CA TYR A 136 6.65 -3.17 19.40
C TYR A 136 5.57 -3.97 18.65
N ARG A 137 4.35 -3.41 18.54
CA ARG A 137 3.24 -4.04 17.80
C ARG A 137 3.51 -4.12 16.31
N ARG A 138 4.21 -3.13 15.76
CA ARG A 138 4.67 -3.13 14.38
C ARG A 138 5.68 -4.24 14.14
N PHE A 139 6.72 -4.36 14.97
CA PHE A 139 7.71 -5.43 14.90
C PHE A 139 7.07 -6.83 14.93
N GLU A 140 6.16 -7.07 15.88
CA GLU A 140 5.42 -8.33 15.97
C GLU A 140 4.64 -8.63 14.67
N SER A 141 4.00 -7.60 14.10
CA SER A 141 3.27 -7.74 12.84
C SER A 141 4.18 -8.03 11.64
N ILE A 142 5.39 -7.46 11.63
CA ILE A 142 6.42 -7.71 10.62
C ILE A 142 6.89 -9.17 10.76
N TYR A 143 7.32 -9.59 11.94
CA TYR A 143 7.80 -10.94 12.24
C TYR A 143 6.79 -12.02 11.84
N ARG A 144 5.53 -11.92 12.28
CA ARG A 144 4.47 -12.88 11.93
C ARG A 144 4.26 -12.97 10.41
N ASN A 145 4.33 -11.84 9.70
CA ASN A 145 4.17 -11.82 8.25
C ASN A 145 5.40 -12.38 7.53
N ALA A 146 6.59 -12.08 8.01
CA ALA A 146 7.85 -12.57 7.47
C ALA A 146 7.92 -14.11 7.56
N ASN A 147 7.54 -14.68 8.72
CA ASN A 147 7.43 -16.13 8.89
C ASN A 147 6.40 -16.78 7.95
N ARG A 148 5.22 -16.19 7.81
CA ARG A 148 4.21 -16.68 6.85
C ARG A 148 4.72 -16.65 5.41
N ILE A 149 5.47 -15.60 5.03
CA ILE A 149 6.09 -15.50 3.71
C ILE A 149 7.20 -16.55 3.54
N ALA A 150 8.03 -16.76 4.57
CA ALA A 150 9.07 -17.77 4.58
C ALA A 150 8.48 -19.17 4.36
N ALA A 151 7.49 -19.57 5.17
CA ALA A 151 6.78 -20.84 5.04
C ALA A 151 6.18 -21.04 3.63
N HIS A 152 5.50 -20.03 3.10
CA HIS A 152 4.94 -20.11 1.74
C HIS A 152 6.03 -20.21 0.65
N ARG A 153 7.21 -19.59 0.85
CA ARG A 153 8.33 -19.68 -0.10
C ARG A 153 9.05 -21.02 -0.01
N ALA A 154 9.21 -21.60 1.18
CA ALA A 154 9.81 -22.91 1.37
C ALA A 154 9.08 -24.00 0.55
N VAL A 155 7.75 -23.92 0.48
CA VAL A 155 6.94 -24.82 -0.37
C VAL A 155 7.23 -24.66 -1.87
N ARG A 156 7.63 -23.47 -2.32
CA ARG A 156 7.79 -23.15 -3.75
C ARG A 156 9.23 -23.12 -4.23
N MET A 157 10.19 -23.00 -3.33
CA MET A 157 11.59 -22.74 -3.64
C MET A 157 12.46 -23.57 -2.68
N PRO A 158 13.01 -24.71 -3.14
CA PRO A 158 13.92 -25.54 -2.34
C PRO A 158 15.06 -24.70 -1.76
N GLY A 159 15.40 -24.94 -0.48
CA GLY A 159 16.43 -24.21 0.24
C GLY A 159 15.99 -22.88 0.87
N HIS A 160 14.73 -22.45 0.71
CA HIS A 160 14.18 -21.38 1.55
C HIS A 160 13.88 -21.88 2.97
N PRO A 161 14.18 -21.08 4.01
CA PRO A 161 13.75 -21.40 5.36
C PRO A 161 12.22 -21.37 5.45
N ASP A 162 11.65 -22.33 6.18
CA ASP A 162 10.23 -22.38 6.51
C ASP A 162 9.86 -21.37 7.61
N ARG A 163 10.83 -20.99 8.45
CA ARG A 163 10.71 -20.00 9.53
C ARG A 163 11.98 -19.18 9.70
N LEU A 164 11.83 -17.98 10.27
CA LEU A 164 12.92 -17.02 10.53
C LEU A 164 13.34 -17.00 12.01
N GLY A 165 13.23 -18.15 12.69
CA GLY A 165 13.62 -18.30 14.10
C GLY A 165 12.61 -17.74 15.09
N THR A 166 13.06 -17.56 16.34
CA THR A 166 12.31 -16.90 17.41
C THR A 166 12.28 -15.38 17.22
N PRO A 167 11.42 -14.63 17.95
CA PRO A 167 11.41 -13.17 17.87
C PRO A 167 12.77 -12.53 18.19
N HIS A 168 13.55 -13.10 19.12
CA HIS A 168 14.89 -12.63 19.44
C HIS A 168 15.85 -12.82 18.27
N GLN A 169 15.89 -14.02 17.70
CA GLN A 169 16.72 -14.34 16.54
C GLN A 169 16.34 -13.49 15.32
N TYR A 170 15.04 -13.21 15.14
CA TYR A 170 14.57 -12.31 14.09
C TYR A 170 15.01 -10.87 14.34
N ALA A 171 14.99 -10.39 15.59
CA ALA A 171 15.48 -9.05 15.92
C ALA A 171 16.99 -8.92 15.63
N GLN A 172 17.80 -9.92 16.00
CA GLN A 172 19.24 -9.97 15.66
C GLN A 172 19.47 -9.94 14.15
N LEU A 173 18.71 -10.75 13.41
CA LEU A 173 18.75 -10.77 11.95
C LEU A 173 18.42 -9.40 11.35
N VAL A 174 17.41 -8.69 11.89
CA VAL A 174 17.03 -7.36 11.42
C VAL A 174 18.10 -6.33 11.74
N ASP A 175 18.69 -6.40 12.94
CA ASP A 175 19.77 -5.51 13.38
C ASP A 175 20.99 -5.61 12.45
N GLU A 176 21.52 -6.82 12.25
CA GLU A 176 22.63 -7.08 11.32
C GLU A 176 22.30 -6.62 9.89
N LEU A 177 21.05 -6.85 9.44
CA LEU A 177 20.61 -6.47 8.10
C LEU A 177 20.55 -4.95 7.91
N LEU A 178 20.08 -4.22 8.92
CA LEU A 178 19.97 -2.76 8.86
C LEU A 178 21.32 -2.08 9.04
N ASP A 179 22.19 -2.62 9.89
CA ASP A 179 23.59 -2.16 10.03
C ASP A 179 24.33 -2.27 8.68
N ASP A 180 24.30 -3.46 8.07
CA ASP A 180 25.03 -3.70 6.82
C ASP A 180 24.46 -2.93 5.61
N SER A 181 23.15 -2.66 5.61
CA SER A 181 22.50 -1.92 4.53
C SER A 181 22.41 -0.42 4.75
N GLY A 182 22.81 0.07 5.93
CA GLY A 182 22.78 1.48 6.31
C GLY A 182 21.49 2.20 5.89
N THR A 183 21.59 3.43 5.42
CA THR A 183 20.46 4.24 4.92
C THR A 183 20.25 4.11 3.40
N LEU A 184 20.61 2.97 2.79
CA LEU A 184 20.51 2.80 1.35
C LEU A 184 19.05 2.78 0.88
N TRP A 185 18.76 3.59 -0.14
CA TRP A 185 17.46 3.65 -0.83
C TRP A 185 17.64 3.63 -2.35
N GLY A 186 16.53 3.50 -3.07
CA GLY A 186 16.51 3.63 -4.54
C GLY A 186 17.44 2.66 -5.29
N PRO A 187 18.10 3.14 -6.35
CA PRO A 187 19.08 2.37 -7.12
C PRO A 187 20.22 1.80 -6.28
N CYS A 188 20.72 2.55 -5.29
CA CYS A 188 21.82 2.11 -4.42
C CYS A 188 21.43 0.88 -3.59
N ALA A 189 20.24 0.89 -2.97
CA ALA A 189 19.71 -0.28 -2.26
C ALA A 189 19.50 -1.48 -3.20
N THR A 190 19.09 -1.22 -4.44
CA THR A 190 18.88 -2.28 -5.45
C THR A 190 20.20 -2.92 -5.86
N ALA A 191 21.25 -2.11 -6.11
CA ALA A 191 22.58 -2.58 -6.45
C ALA A 191 23.17 -3.40 -5.30
N TRP A 192 23.17 -2.84 -4.09
CA TRP A 192 23.63 -3.52 -2.88
C TRP A 192 22.92 -4.86 -2.65
N PHE A 193 21.59 -4.91 -2.81
CA PHE A 193 20.84 -6.17 -2.64
C PHE A 193 21.24 -7.24 -3.67
N ARG A 194 21.52 -6.84 -4.92
CA ARG A 194 21.97 -7.77 -5.98
C ARG A 194 23.35 -8.33 -5.67
N GLU A 195 24.27 -7.47 -5.24
CA GLU A 195 25.65 -7.83 -4.89
C GLU A 195 25.69 -8.72 -3.64
N ASN A 196 24.80 -8.51 -2.68
CA ASN A 196 24.77 -9.20 -1.39
C ASN A 196 23.73 -10.32 -1.29
N THR A 197 23.13 -10.75 -2.42
CA THR A 197 22.01 -11.71 -2.44
C THR A 197 22.27 -13.03 -1.69
N ARG A 198 23.53 -13.49 -1.67
CA ARG A 198 23.97 -14.72 -0.97
C ARG A 198 24.47 -14.49 0.46
N ARG A 199 24.66 -13.23 0.88
CA ARG A 199 25.09 -12.90 2.25
C ARG A 199 24.06 -13.39 3.25
N ARG A 200 24.53 -13.90 4.38
CA ARG A 200 23.71 -14.56 5.41
C ARG A 200 23.59 -13.65 6.63
N TYR A 201 22.41 -13.65 7.25
CA TYR A 201 22.07 -12.80 8.38
C TYR A 201 21.43 -13.59 9.51
N GLY A 202 21.71 -13.13 10.73
CA GLY A 202 21.22 -13.66 11.97
C GLY A 202 21.81 -15.03 12.33
N PRO A 203 21.44 -15.55 13.51
CA PRO A 203 22.00 -16.79 14.04
C PRO A 203 21.63 -18.04 13.23
N LEU A 204 20.63 -17.95 12.35
CA LEU A 204 20.23 -19.04 11.45
C LEU A 204 20.91 -18.94 10.07
N GLY A 205 21.74 -17.92 9.84
CA GLY A 205 22.45 -17.72 8.59
C GLY A 205 21.49 -17.60 7.39
N ILE A 206 20.41 -16.84 7.52
CA ILE A 206 19.38 -16.73 6.48
C ILE A 206 19.92 -15.88 5.31
N PRO A 207 19.90 -16.38 4.07
CA PRO A 207 20.44 -15.61 2.94
C PRO A 207 19.55 -14.41 2.57
N LEU A 208 20.15 -13.32 2.10
CA LEU A 208 19.46 -12.06 1.79
C LEU A 208 18.30 -12.21 0.81
N TYR A 209 18.43 -13.07 -0.22
CA TYR A 209 17.35 -13.31 -1.18
C TYR A 209 16.06 -13.80 -0.50
N ALA A 210 16.19 -14.47 0.65
CA ALA A 210 15.06 -14.91 1.45
C ALA A 210 14.39 -13.77 2.24
N LEU A 211 15.10 -12.68 2.45
CA LEU A 211 14.75 -11.57 3.35
C LEU A 211 14.20 -10.33 2.64
N GLY A 212 13.96 -10.36 1.32
CA GLY A 212 13.49 -9.17 0.59
C GLY A 212 12.21 -8.50 1.16
N PHE A 213 11.34 -9.27 1.82
CA PHE A 213 10.22 -8.69 2.59
C PHE A 213 10.72 -7.95 3.84
N THR A 214 11.53 -8.61 4.67
CA THR A 214 12.11 -8.06 5.91
C THR A 214 12.91 -6.80 5.64
N PHE A 215 13.81 -6.82 4.65
CA PHE A 215 14.68 -5.70 4.26
C PHE A 215 13.92 -4.37 4.10
N THR A 216 12.70 -4.44 3.60
CA THR A 216 11.90 -3.26 3.28
C THR A 216 10.89 -2.90 4.36
N HIS A 217 10.42 -3.88 5.12
CA HIS A 217 9.36 -3.67 6.11
C HIS A 217 9.90 -3.46 7.52
N ALA A 218 11.14 -3.88 7.79
CA ALA A 218 11.75 -3.79 9.12
C ALA A 218 12.40 -2.43 9.41
N ARG A 219 12.55 -1.57 8.40
CA ARG A 219 13.02 -0.19 8.52
C ARG A 219 12.18 0.61 9.52
N PRO A 220 12.77 1.55 10.30
CA PRO A 220 12.03 2.49 11.14
C PRO A 220 10.91 3.20 10.38
N GLN A 221 9.80 3.50 11.05
CA GLN A 221 8.69 4.25 10.48
C GLN A 221 9.09 5.66 10.08
N VAL A 222 9.95 6.30 10.88
CA VAL A 222 10.46 7.64 10.60
C VAL A 222 11.14 7.73 9.23
N ASP A 223 11.78 6.67 8.74
CA ASP A 223 12.40 6.61 7.40
C ASP A 223 11.39 6.83 6.26
N PHE A 224 10.10 6.59 6.52
CA PHE A 224 9.04 6.73 5.54
C PHE A 224 8.32 8.07 5.64
N LEU A 225 8.56 8.84 6.70
CA LEU A 225 7.82 10.06 7.00
C LEU A 225 8.55 11.29 6.43
N PRO A 226 7.86 12.13 5.63
CA PRO A 226 8.36 13.42 5.19
C PRO A 226 8.87 14.31 6.34
N ASP A 227 8.22 14.26 7.50
CA ASP A 227 8.51 15.05 8.69
C ASP A 227 9.91 14.80 9.24
N CYS A 228 10.34 13.53 9.22
CA CYS A 228 11.66 13.12 9.69
C CYS A 228 12.73 13.19 8.59
N ASN A 229 12.32 13.52 7.36
CA ASN A 229 13.16 13.52 6.17
C ASN A 229 12.88 14.77 5.33
N PRO A 230 13.15 15.97 5.87
CA PRO A 230 12.80 17.23 5.21
C PRO A 230 13.52 17.37 3.88
N ASP A 231 14.85 17.19 3.85
CA ASP A 231 15.65 17.47 2.65
C ASP A 231 15.57 16.38 1.59
N ARG A 232 15.50 15.11 2.02
CA ARG A 232 15.53 13.95 1.13
C ARG A 232 14.64 12.84 1.65
N LEU A 233 13.67 12.42 0.85
CA LEU A 233 12.87 11.24 1.13
C LEU A 233 13.26 10.13 0.15
N PHE A 234 13.75 9.01 0.68
CA PHE A 234 14.28 7.87 -0.09
C PHE A 234 15.38 8.26 -1.11
N GLY A 235 16.27 9.16 -0.68
CA GLY A 235 17.37 9.68 -1.50
C GLY A 235 16.98 10.76 -2.51
N VAL A 236 15.69 11.08 -2.66
CA VAL A 236 15.20 12.12 -3.59
C VAL A 236 15.09 13.45 -2.87
N LYS A 237 15.75 14.48 -3.41
CA LYS A 237 15.67 15.85 -2.88
C LYS A 237 14.23 16.36 -2.93
N ARG A 238 13.79 17.01 -1.85
CA ARG A 238 12.48 17.64 -1.74
C ARG A 238 12.64 19.17 -1.79
N PRO A 239 12.26 19.83 -2.89
CA PRO A 239 12.34 21.30 -2.96
C PRO A 239 11.34 21.98 -2.03
N HIS A 240 10.30 21.26 -1.60
CA HIS A 240 9.28 21.73 -0.66
C HIS A 240 9.19 20.73 0.51
N PRO A 241 9.99 20.91 1.57
CA PRO A 241 10.09 19.98 2.69
C PRO A 241 8.93 20.13 3.69
N ALA A 242 7.68 20.19 3.19
CA ALA A 242 6.52 20.31 4.05
C ALA A 242 6.34 19.05 4.94
N PRO A 243 6.04 19.19 6.23
CA PRO A 243 5.60 18.07 7.05
C PRO A 243 4.28 17.48 6.53
N LEU A 244 3.87 16.33 7.06
CA LEU A 244 2.54 15.81 6.77
C LEU A 244 1.47 16.68 7.42
N ASP A 245 0.34 16.87 6.74
CA ASP A 245 -0.80 17.64 7.29
C ASP A 245 -1.52 16.91 8.43
N SER A 246 -1.40 15.58 8.47
CA SER A 246 -1.97 14.73 9.53
C SER A 246 -1.24 13.39 9.67
N ILE A 247 -1.04 12.95 10.91
CA ILE A 247 -0.51 11.62 11.24
C ILE A 247 -1.43 11.00 12.29
N GLY A 248 -2.09 9.90 11.92
CA GLY A 248 -2.87 9.09 12.85
C GLY A 248 -2.08 7.88 13.36
N THR A 249 -2.66 7.12 14.28
CA THR A 249 -2.09 5.87 14.79
C THR A 249 -2.97 4.68 14.43
N VAL A 250 -2.40 3.46 14.43
CA VAL A 250 -3.19 2.24 14.24
C VAL A 250 -4.03 1.93 15.48
N GLU A 251 -3.56 2.35 16.64
CA GLU A 251 -4.18 2.17 17.94
C GLU A 251 -5.51 2.94 18.02
N THR A 252 -5.58 4.13 17.42
CA THR A 252 -6.80 4.95 17.30
C THR A 252 -7.32 5.06 15.86
N LEU A 253 -7.05 4.05 15.02
CA LEU A 253 -7.23 4.10 13.57
C LEU A 253 -8.62 4.56 13.14
N ASP A 254 -9.68 4.02 13.73
CA ASP A 254 -11.06 4.34 13.33
C ASP A 254 -11.37 5.82 13.63
N ALA A 255 -11.01 6.32 14.83
CA ALA A 255 -11.21 7.73 15.22
C ALA A 255 -10.32 8.71 14.44
N ASP A 256 -9.05 8.37 14.20
CA ASP A 256 -8.13 9.18 13.40
C ASP A 256 -8.59 9.26 11.94
N PHE A 257 -9.08 8.14 11.40
CA PHE A 257 -9.62 8.10 10.05
C PHE A 257 -10.90 8.92 9.93
N ASP A 258 -11.76 8.92 10.96
CA ASP A 258 -12.97 9.74 10.98
C ASP A 258 -12.66 11.24 10.96
N ARG A 259 -11.70 11.69 11.77
CA ARG A 259 -11.18 13.06 11.72
C ARG A 259 -10.61 13.42 10.34
N LEU A 260 -9.86 12.51 9.73
CA LEU A 260 -9.34 12.70 8.38
C LEU A 260 -10.49 12.84 7.36
N ARG A 261 -11.52 11.99 7.46
CA ARG A 261 -12.67 12.02 6.54
C ARG A 261 -13.39 13.35 6.59
N GLU A 262 -13.67 13.83 7.80
CA GLU A 262 -14.27 15.15 8.01
C GLU A 262 -13.41 16.26 7.43
N ARG A 263 -12.11 16.26 7.75
CA ARG A 263 -11.18 17.33 7.37
C ARG A 263 -11.01 17.51 5.86
N ILE A 264 -11.06 16.44 5.08
CA ILE A 264 -10.87 16.51 3.61
C ILE A 264 -12.13 16.19 2.80
N GLY A 265 -13.29 16.08 3.46
CA GLY A 265 -14.58 15.85 2.82
C GLY A 265 -14.72 14.46 2.17
N LEU A 266 -14.14 13.42 2.77
CA LEU A 266 -14.31 12.05 2.31
C LEU A 266 -15.73 11.53 2.59
N PRO A 267 -16.21 10.52 1.82
CA PRO A 267 -17.49 9.87 2.09
C PRO A 267 -17.57 9.29 3.51
N SER A 268 -18.75 9.42 4.13
CA SER A 268 -19.02 8.85 5.46
C SER A 268 -19.22 7.32 5.43
N VAL A 269 -18.26 6.60 4.86
CA VAL A 269 -18.21 5.12 4.86
C VAL A 269 -17.18 4.67 5.90
N PRO A 270 -17.54 3.80 6.85
CA PRO A 270 -16.59 3.28 7.85
C PRO A 270 -15.40 2.56 7.23
N LEU A 271 -14.28 2.54 7.96
CA LEU A 271 -13.09 1.80 7.55
C LEU A 271 -13.34 0.29 7.70
N PHE A 272 -13.20 -0.49 6.62
CA PHE A 272 -13.30 -1.95 6.71
C PHE A 272 -11.94 -2.56 7.04
N ARG A 273 -11.90 -3.58 7.91
CA ARG A 273 -10.62 -4.20 8.31
C ARG A 273 -10.15 -5.23 7.27
N SER A 274 -9.16 -4.85 6.46
CA SER A 274 -8.47 -5.79 5.54
C SER A 274 -7.28 -6.47 6.23
N ASN A 275 -7.24 -7.80 6.18
CA ASN A 275 -6.20 -8.62 6.84
C ASN A 275 -6.08 -8.39 8.35
N ALA A 276 -7.17 -7.97 9.00
CA ALA A 276 -7.27 -8.20 10.43
C ALA A 276 -7.23 -9.72 10.63
N THR A 277 -6.26 -10.20 11.39
CA THR A 277 -6.28 -11.56 11.92
C THR A 277 -7.62 -11.72 12.65
N THR A 278 -8.51 -12.50 12.05
CA THR A 278 -9.87 -12.80 12.56
C THR A 278 -9.84 -13.67 13.81
N ASP A 279 -8.68 -14.20 14.14
CA ASP A 279 -8.49 -15.11 15.25
C ASP A 279 -8.30 -14.29 16.52
N THR A 280 -8.96 -14.75 17.59
CA THR A 280 -8.73 -14.42 19.01
C THR A 280 -7.35 -13.80 19.18
N PRO A 281 -7.20 -12.59 19.76
CA PRO A 281 -5.97 -11.82 19.75
C PRO A 281 -4.81 -12.75 20.07
N ALA A 282 -4.12 -13.19 19.00
CA ALA A 282 -3.19 -14.30 19.14
C ALA A 282 -2.19 -13.85 20.19
N ALA A 283 -2.02 -14.67 21.24
CA ALA A 283 -1.30 -14.29 22.43
C ALA A 283 -0.07 -13.46 22.03
N PRO A 284 0.09 -12.25 22.57
CA PRO A 284 1.12 -11.33 22.11
C PRO A 284 2.43 -12.09 22.05
N VAL A 285 3.11 -12.01 20.90
CA VAL A 285 4.40 -12.67 20.69
C VAL A 285 5.29 -12.17 21.82
N ARG A 286 5.55 -13.07 22.78
CA ARG A 286 6.35 -12.75 23.95
C ARG A 286 7.77 -12.47 23.48
N CYS A 287 8.07 -11.20 23.24
CA CYS A 287 9.43 -10.75 23.05
C CYS A 287 10.10 -10.82 24.42
N GLY A 288 10.98 -11.81 24.60
CA GLY A 288 11.80 -11.88 25.81
C GLY A 288 12.63 -10.60 26.00
N PRO A 289 13.19 -10.34 27.19
CA PRO A 289 13.92 -9.11 27.50
C PRO A 289 15.02 -8.77 26.49
N ALA A 290 15.72 -9.78 25.96
CA ALA A 290 16.76 -9.59 24.96
C ALA A 290 16.20 -9.13 23.59
N ALA A 291 15.12 -9.75 23.11
CA ALA A 291 14.44 -9.30 21.87
C ALA A 291 13.92 -7.88 22.02
N ARG A 292 13.39 -7.55 23.20
CA ARG A 292 12.86 -6.23 23.51
C ARG A 292 13.93 -5.14 23.40
N ARG A 293 15.11 -5.34 23.99
CA ARG A 293 16.21 -4.36 23.91
C ARG A 293 16.62 -4.10 22.46
N LEU A 294 16.67 -5.15 21.64
CA LEU A 294 16.96 -4.99 20.21
C LEU A 294 15.86 -4.21 19.49
N VAL A 295 14.59 -4.45 19.79
CA VAL A 295 13.47 -3.67 19.21
C VAL A 295 13.55 -2.20 19.64
N GLU A 296 13.90 -1.92 20.90
CA GLU A 296 14.11 -0.56 21.41
C GLU A 296 15.27 0.14 20.69
N GLN A 297 16.37 -0.55 20.47
CA GLN A 297 17.51 -0.05 19.71
C GLN A 297 17.14 0.21 18.24
N LEU A 298 16.54 -0.77 17.57
CA LEU A 298 16.16 -0.71 16.15
C LEU A 298 15.16 0.40 15.85
N TYR A 299 14.26 0.68 16.79
CA TYR A 299 13.18 1.63 16.63
C TYR A 299 13.25 2.81 17.60
N ALA A 300 14.44 3.15 18.09
CA ALA A 300 14.65 4.26 19.02
C ALA A 300 14.06 5.57 18.47
N ALA A 301 14.29 5.85 17.17
CA ALA A 301 13.75 7.02 16.51
C ALA A 301 12.21 6.99 16.38
N ASP A 302 11.61 5.81 16.16
CA ASP A 302 10.14 5.68 16.12
C ASP A 302 9.54 5.90 17.53
N LEU A 303 10.20 5.38 18.57
CA LEU A 303 9.76 5.55 19.96
C LEU A 303 9.81 7.03 20.36
N ALA A 304 10.91 7.71 20.03
CA ALA A 304 11.05 9.16 20.25
C ALA A 304 9.98 9.95 19.47
N PHE A 305 9.72 9.58 18.20
CA PHE A 305 8.75 10.26 17.36
C PHE A 305 7.30 10.07 17.82
N THR A 306 6.93 8.84 18.19
CA THR A 306 5.55 8.50 18.55
C THR A 306 5.22 8.80 20.01
N GLY A 307 6.22 9.01 20.86
CA GLY A 307 6.03 9.10 22.32
C GLY A 307 5.50 7.81 22.95
N CYS A 308 5.40 6.72 22.19
CA CYS A 308 4.86 5.46 22.65
C CYS A 308 5.80 4.82 23.67
N SER A 309 5.24 4.43 24.80
CA SER A 309 5.90 3.56 25.77
C SER A 309 5.65 2.09 25.45
N ARG A 310 6.29 1.21 26.23
CA ARG A 310 5.98 -0.22 26.24
C ARG A 310 4.57 -0.49 26.74
N GLU A 311 4.12 0.24 27.75
CA GLU A 311 2.85 -0.01 28.43
C GLU A 311 1.68 0.19 27.47
N ASP A 312 1.83 1.16 26.56
CA ASP A 312 0.90 1.41 25.45
C ASP A 312 0.84 0.26 24.44
N ALA A 313 1.84 -0.63 24.44
CA ALA A 313 1.84 -1.81 23.59
C ALA A 313 1.06 -2.97 24.21
N LEU A 314 0.85 -3.01 25.53
CA LEU A 314 0.07 -4.08 26.12
C LEU A 314 -1.40 -3.90 25.71
N PRO A 315 -2.13 -4.99 25.39
CA PRO A 315 -3.58 -4.85 25.31
C PRO A 315 -4.01 -4.33 26.68
N THR A 316 -4.73 -3.21 26.74
CA THR A 316 -5.47 -2.85 27.93
C THR A 316 -6.25 -4.12 28.31
N PRO A 317 -6.04 -4.69 29.51
CA PRO A 317 -6.84 -5.84 29.93
C PRO A 317 -8.29 -5.44 29.71
N ASP A 318 -9.03 -6.21 28.93
CA ASP A 318 -10.42 -5.91 28.59
C ASP A 318 -11.20 -5.79 29.90
N VAL A 319 -11.41 -4.57 30.38
CA VAL A 319 -12.17 -4.28 31.62
C VAL A 319 -13.65 -4.68 31.44
N HIS A 320 -14.04 -5.11 30.24
CA HIS A 320 -15.36 -5.61 29.89
C HIS A 320 -15.44 -7.13 29.70
N ALA A 321 -14.39 -7.90 30.03
CA ALA A 321 -14.45 -9.38 29.96
C ALA A 321 -15.03 -10.05 31.22
N GLU A 322 -15.55 -9.31 32.19
CA GLU A 322 -16.38 -9.87 33.26
C GLU A 322 -17.86 -9.80 32.87
N ARG A 323 -18.52 -10.96 32.95
CA ARG A 323 -19.95 -11.28 32.71
C ARG A 323 -20.30 -11.72 31.28
N THR A 324 -20.23 -13.02 31.06
CA THR A 324 -21.43 -13.90 31.11
C THR A 324 -20.93 -15.34 31.20
N GLY A 325 -20.88 -15.86 32.43
CA GLY A 325 -20.79 -17.28 32.66
C GLY A 325 -22.17 -17.89 32.45
N GLU A 326 -22.47 -18.33 31.24
CA GLU A 326 -23.48 -19.37 31.00
C GLU A 326 -22.87 -20.43 30.09
N GLY A 327 -22.94 -21.67 30.55
CA GLY A 327 -22.19 -22.81 30.02
C GLY A 327 -22.55 -23.15 28.58
N LEU A 328 -21.52 -23.49 27.79
CA LEU A 328 -21.66 -24.14 26.49
C LEU A 328 -21.23 -25.61 26.62
N PRO A 329 -22.08 -26.57 26.21
CA PRO A 329 -21.71 -27.97 26.17
C PRO A 329 -21.02 -28.34 24.85
N GLY A 330 -20.10 -29.31 24.94
CA GLY A 330 -19.93 -30.37 23.94
C GLY A 330 -19.27 -30.01 22.60
N GLY A 331 -18.03 -30.48 22.42
CA GLY A 331 -17.21 -30.27 21.24
C GLY A 331 -17.68 -30.96 19.95
N GLY A 332 -17.20 -30.41 18.84
CA GLY A 332 -17.14 -31.04 17.51
C GLY A 332 -16.08 -30.35 16.66
N SER A 333 -15.07 -31.09 16.22
CA SER A 333 -14.02 -30.59 15.32
C SER A 333 -14.61 -30.26 13.93
N PRO A 334 -14.29 -29.11 13.31
CA PRO A 334 -14.82 -28.76 12.00
C PRO A 334 -14.11 -29.56 10.88
N PRO A 335 -14.82 -29.98 9.83
CA PRO A 335 -14.23 -30.73 8.71
C PRO A 335 -13.31 -29.87 7.84
N SER A 336 -12.23 -30.49 7.34
CA SER A 336 -11.27 -29.88 6.42
C SER A 336 -11.93 -29.49 5.10
N ARG A 337 -11.81 -28.22 4.71
CA ARG A 337 -12.28 -27.70 3.41
C ARG A 337 -11.26 -27.96 2.31
N THR A 338 -11.59 -28.83 1.36
CA THR A 338 -10.95 -28.87 0.03
C THR A 338 -11.64 -27.87 -0.89
N SER A 339 -10.88 -27.01 -1.58
CA SER A 339 -11.42 -26.06 -2.56
C SER A 339 -11.43 -26.69 -3.95
N PRO A 340 -12.47 -26.48 -4.77
CA PRO A 340 -12.50 -27.00 -6.14
C PRO A 340 -11.53 -26.22 -7.06
N PRO A 341 -10.98 -26.85 -8.11
CA PRO A 341 -10.10 -26.20 -9.07
C PRO A 341 -10.85 -25.15 -9.89
N ALA A 342 -10.19 -24.01 -10.14
CA ALA A 342 -10.77 -22.89 -10.87
C ALA A 342 -10.83 -23.18 -12.39
N PRO A 343 -11.91 -22.76 -13.09
CA PRO A 343 -12.02 -22.94 -14.53
C PRO A 343 -11.02 -22.04 -15.27
N VAL A 344 -10.39 -22.62 -16.30
CA VAL A 344 -9.49 -21.94 -17.23
C VAL A 344 -10.21 -21.78 -18.57
N GLY A 345 -10.42 -20.55 -19.03
CA GLY A 345 -10.84 -20.29 -20.41
C GLY A 345 -11.55 -18.95 -20.63
N LEU A 346 -11.23 -18.28 -21.75
CA LEU A 346 -12.01 -17.22 -22.42
C LEU A 346 -12.03 -15.75 -21.92
N ASN A 347 -11.11 -15.30 -21.07
CA ASN A 347 -11.14 -13.90 -20.57
C ASN A 347 -9.97 -12.99 -21.00
N THR A 348 -9.10 -13.40 -21.92
CA THR A 348 -7.83 -12.69 -22.19
C THR A 348 -7.97 -11.47 -23.11
N ARG A 349 -8.95 -11.46 -24.04
CA ARG A 349 -9.14 -10.35 -25.00
C ARG A 349 -9.92 -9.16 -24.41
N LEU A 350 -11.02 -9.40 -23.69
CA LEU A 350 -11.76 -8.35 -22.96
C LEU A 350 -10.90 -7.69 -21.86
N ARG A 351 -9.98 -8.47 -21.27
CA ARG A 351 -8.93 -7.94 -20.39
C ARG A 351 -8.08 -6.89 -21.10
N ARG A 352 -7.50 -7.19 -22.27
CA ARG A 352 -6.63 -6.26 -23.01
C ARG A 352 -7.34 -4.95 -23.40
N GLY A 353 -8.62 -5.02 -23.80
CA GLY A 353 -9.41 -3.85 -24.16
C GLY A 353 -9.64 -2.87 -22.99
N ARG A 354 -10.07 -3.37 -21.83
CA ARG A 354 -10.24 -2.53 -20.62
C ARG A 354 -8.92 -1.99 -20.08
N TYR A 355 -7.81 -2.71 -20.27
CA TYR A 355 -6.47 -2.22 -19.91
C TYR A 355 -5.99 -1.06 -20.80
N ALA A 356 -6.31 -1.06 -22.09
CA ALA A 356 -5.90 0.01 -23.01
C ALA A 356 -6.59 1.34 -22.71
N ILE A 357 -7.89 1.32 -22.42
CA ILE A 357 -8.69 2.53 -22.14
C ILE A 357 -8.21 3.23 -20.86
N GLY A 358 -8.07 2.49 -19.75
CA GLY A 358 -7.57 3.08 -18.50
C GLY A 358 -6.15 3.63 -18.61
N THR A 359 -5.30 3.06 -19.49
CA THR A 359 -3.94 3.57 -19.73
C THR A 359 -3.95 4.91 -20.47
N LEU A 360 -4.88 5.09 -21.42
CA LEU A 360 -5.04 6.36 -22.15
C LEU A 360 -5.59 7.46 -21.24
N GLU A 361 -6.60 7.15 -20.42
CA GLU A 361 -7.17 8.10 -19.44
C GLU A 361 -6.13 8.59 -18.44
N MET A 362 -5.31 7.68 -17.88
CA MET A 362 -4.24 8.05 -16.94
C MET A 362 -3.13 8.87 -17.59
N GLY A 363 -2.72 8.52 -18.81
CA GLY A 363 -1.71 9.28 -19.56
C GLY A 363 -2.20 10.68 -19.96
N LEU A 364 -3.50 10.82 -20.25
CA LEU A 364 -4.12 12.09 -20.55
C LEU A 364 -4.20 12.98 -19.31
N GLU A 365 -4.67 12.45 -18.18
CA GLU A 365 -4.74 13.21 -16.92
C GLU A 365 -3.36 13.70 -16.47
N ASP A 366 -2.31 12.86 -16.48
CA ASP A 366 -0.95 13.29 -16.12
C ASP A 366 -0.44 14.38 -17.08
N ARG A 367 -0.67 14.24 -18.39
CA ARG A 367 -0.29 15.27 -19.36
C ARG A 367 -1.05 16.57 -19.11
N LEU A 368 -2.35 16.51 -18.85
CA LEU A 368 -3.17 17.68 -18.56
C LEU A 368 -2.70 18.39 -17.28
N TYR A 369 -2.39 17.66 -16.22
CA TYR A 369 -1.85 18.23 -14.99
C TYR A 369 -0.45 18.83 -15.20
N ARG A 370 0.44 18.16 -15.94
CA ARG A 370 1.76 18.73 -16.28
C ARG A 370 1.64 19.99 -17.11
N ILE A 371 0.73 20.02 -18.09
CA ILE A 371 0.45 21.21 -18.91
C ILE A 371 -0.09 22.34 -18.03
N ALA A 372 -1.02 22.05 -17.11
CA ALA A 372 -1.54 23.04 -16.18
C ALA A 372 -0.46 23.60 -15.25
N ALA A 373 0.37 22.73 -14.66
CA ALA A 373 1.49 23.14 -13.80
C ALA A 373 2.54 23.96 -14.57
N LEU A 374 2.86 23.56 -15.82
CA LEU A 374 3.71 24.32 -16.72
C LEU A 374 3.13 25.71 -17.02
N ARG A 375 1.83 25.80 -17.29
CA ARG A 375 1.15 27.09 -17.51
C ARG A 375 1.24 28.00 -16.29
N THR A 376 1.02 27.48 -15.08
CA THR A 376 1.14 28.27 -13.85
C THR A 376 2.57 28.80 -13.66
N ARG A 377 3.59 27.97 -13.93
CA ARG A 377 5.01 28.38 -13.82
C ARG A 377 5.44 29.36 -14.91
N LEU A 378 4.98 29.16 -16.14
CA LEU A 378 5.39 29.97 -17.29
C LEU A 378 4.53 31.23 -17.48
N GLY A 379 3.34 31.31 -16.85
CA GLY A 379 2.43 32.44 -16.96
C GLY A 379 3.06 33.81 -16.65
N PRO A 380 3.87 33.97 -15.59
CA PRO A 380 4.60 35.20 -15.32
C PRO A 380 5.65 35.56 -16.39
N LEU A 381 6.36 34.56 -16.94
CA LEU A 381 7.35 34.74 -18.00
C LEU A 381 6.69 35.21 -19.31
N VAL A 382 5.59 34.57 -19.70
CA VAL A 382 4.83 34.93 -20.91
C VAL A 382 4.25 36.34 -20.80
N ARG A 383 3.80 36.77 -19.60
CA ARG A 383 3.32 38.14 -19.36
C ARG A 383 4.43 39.18 -19.44
N ARG A 384 5.65 38.89 -18.95
CA ARG A 384 6.81 39.78 -19.12
C ARG A 384 7.18 39.98 -20.59
N VAL A 385 7.22 38.91 -21.37
CA VAL A 385 7.56 38.99 -22.81
C VAL A 385 6.54 39.82 -23.58
N ARG A 386 5.25 39.71 -23.24
CA ARG A 386 4.16 40.49 -23.88
C ARG A 386 4.05 41.95 -23.43
N GLY A 387 4.68 42.33 -22.31
CA GLY A 387 4.71 43.71 -21.83
C GLY A 387 5.94 44.51 -22.27
N LEU A 388 6.83 43.89 -23.06
CA LEU A 388 8.05 44.48 -23.61
C LEU A 388 7.94 44.78 -25.11
N THR A 389 6.74 44.70 -25.66
CA THR A 389 6.35 45.11 -27.02
C THR A 389 5.36 46.25 -26.90
#